data_AF-A0A2M9LEB2-F1
#
_entry.id   AF-A0A2M9LEB2-F1
#
_cell.length_a   1.000
_cell.length_b   1.000
_cell.length_c   1.000
_cell.angle_alpha   90.00
_cell.angle_beta   90.00
_cell.angle_gamma   90.00
#
_symmetry.space_group_name_H-M   'P 1'
#
loop_
_entity.id
_entity.type
_entity.pdbx_description
1 polymer ?
#
loop_
_entity_poly.entity_id
_entity_poly.type
_entity_poly.pdbx_seq_one_letter_code
_entity_poly.pdbx_strand_id
1 'polypeptide(L)'
;MRVRPTAFLLLAAGAAQLLLGAPAARAAGGSITTACAGTVAGSTFTLTADCDTTATLSVPDGFTVVGAGHEITAHDPDPANAPAGLFHGAVLTNAGTSMDLTDLTVRGTGFAYGCDNANPTVGILYHSASGTMTRVNATDITQHSACLTVHSIMVRADTGPQTVTITDSTTANFQRSGLLAMGDVTLNASGNTFGPPDLTIPGPGRLAQNSLQIGSPSLPGTGGTVQHNTIITTAYGAADNTSTGVLVASANHLLITQNTFGGAGADIGVVVVGSQDVTVSYNHIARTAPDRPGYADTYGYGVSVDDPTQTRLICNTFDGWNLNLDNITQPPCIITTGIPCATVGQPYQQQLQAYTPDPGAPLTWSLVSGPLPPGLTLSADGVLSGTPTTAGDFPVRIQVSSPDDGAAVSDLTFCVEPAASPTPTPTPTVSPSPEPTGTPEPGPSASASPSRGVRPVPLAETGSDPAPWLLAAAVLIGIGTLLTVRRLRR
;
A
#
# COMPACT_ATOMS: atom_id res chain seq x y z
N MET A 1 30.55 5.43 -18.10
CA MET A 1 30.06 4.27 -18.88
C MET A 1 30.00 3.04 -17.98
N ARG A 2 28.80 2.66 -17.51
CA ARG A 2 28.53 1.28 -17.06
C ARG A 2 27.78 0.59 -18.19
N VAL A 3 28.22 -0.60 -18.60
CA VAL A 3 27.45 -1.41 -19.55
C VAL A 3 26.29 -1.99 -18.75
N ARG A 4 25.07 -1.46 -18.92
CA ARG A 4 23.86 -2.15 -18.46
C ARG A 4 23.77 -3.45 -19.26
N PRO A 5 23.75 -4.64 -18.64
CA PRO A 5 23.35 -5.84 -19.36
C PRO A 5 21.86 -5.67 -19.70
N THR A 6 21.53 -5.65 -20.99
CA THR A 6 20.14 -5.77 -21.44
C THR A 6 19.67 -7.19 -21.19
N ALA A 7 19.33 -7.47 -19.93
CA ALA A 7 18.52 -8.60 -19.57
C ALA A 7 17.16 -8.41 -20.25
N PHE A 8 16.94 -9.12 -21.36
CA PHE A 8 15.59 -9.31 -21.88
C PHE A 8 14.79 -9.99 -20.76
N LEU A 9 13.90 -9.24 -20.12
CA LEU A 9 12.87 -9.84 -19.28
C LEU A 9 11.99 -10.70 -20.20
N LEU A 10 12.33 -11.98 -20.27
CA LEU A 10 11.40 -13.06 -20.60
C LEU A 10 10.43 -13.20 -19.42
N LEU A 11 9.69 -12.12 -19.15
CA LEU A 11 8.49 -12.16 -18.36
C LEU A 11 7.60 -13.24 -18.94
N ALA A 12 7.27 -14.22 -18.12
CA ALA A 12 6.14 -15.10 -18.37
C ALA A 12 4.83 -14.32 -18.18
N ALA A 13 4.65 -13.27 -18.97
CA ALA A 13 3.37 -12.95 -19.60
C ALA A 13 3.00 -14.15 -20.48
N GLY A 14 2.68 -15.26 -19.81
CA GLY A 14 2.50 -16.56 -20.40
C GLY A 14 1.29 -16.52 -21.30
N ALA A 15 1.52 -16.37 -22.60
CA ALA A 15 0.55 -16.60 -23.65
C ALA A 15 0.22 -18.11 -23.80
N ALA A 16 0.09 -18.81 -22.65
CA ALA A 16 -0.93 -19.83 -22.49
C ALA A 16 -2.26 -19.13 -22.80
N GLN A 17 -2.69 -19.26 -24.05
CA GLN A 17 -3.78 -18.48 -24.59
C GLN A 17 -5.02 -18.70 -23.73
N LEU A 18 -5.62 -17.62 -23.20
CA LEU A 18 -7.02 -17.65 -22.72
C LEU A 18 -7.99 -17.71 -23.92
N LEU A 19 -7.69 -18.61 -24.86
CA LEU A 19 -8.66 -19.46 -25.52
C LEU A 19 -9.38 -20.27 -24.43
N LEU A 20 -10.29 -19.60 -23.73
CA LEU A 20 -11.55 -20.22 -23.37
C LEU A 20 -12.14 -20.70 -24.69
N GLY A 21 -11.96 -21.98 -24.99
CA GLY A 21 -12.85 -22.67 -25.93
C GLY A 21 -14.29 -22.50 -25.46
N ALA A 22 -15.25 -22.68 -26.37
CA ALA A 22 -16.67 -22.60 -26.02
C ALA A 22 -16.91 -23.36 -24.70
N PRO A 23 -17.42 -22.69 -23.66
CA PRO A 23 -17.17 -23.10 -22.27
C PRO A 23 -17.61 -24.53 -22.05
N ALA A 24 -16.72 -25.35 -21.47
CA ALA A 24 -17.11 -26.66 -20.97
C ALA A 24 -18.33 -26.48 -20.05
N ALA A 25 -19.30 -27.39 -20.16
CA ALA A 25 -20.66 -27.15 -19.68
C ALA A 25 -20.68 -26.76 -18.20
N ARG A 26 -20.81 -25.46 -17.93
CA ARG A 26 -20.87 -24.89 -16.58
C ARG A 26 -21.98 -25.61 -15.82
N ALA A 27 -21.67 -26.11 -14.62
CA ALA A 27 -22.70 -26.45 -13.65
C ALA A 27 -23.43 -25.15 -13.30
N ALA A 28 -24.61 -24.94 -13.91
CA ALA A 28 -25.39 -23.74 -13.73
C ALA A 28 -26.21 -23.89 -12.44
N GLY A 29 -25.78 -23.21 -11.37
CA GLY A 29 -26.48 -23.18 -10.07
C GLY A 29 -27.80 -22.41 -10.10
N GLY A 30 -28.17 -21.85 -11.26
CA GLY A 30 -29.37 -21.04 -11.45
C GLY A 30 -29.14 -19.58 -11.07
N SER A 31 -30.24 -18.85 -10.82
CA SER A 31 -30.13 -17.48 -10.32
C SER A 31 -29.93 -17.49 -8.80
N ILE A 32 -29.13 -16.55 -8.29
CA ILE A 32 -28.93 -16.35 -6.86
C ILE A 32 -30.28 -16.16 -6.12
N THR A 33 -31.26 -15.50 -6.77
CA THR A 33 -32.60 -15.24 -6.22
C THR A 33 -33.48 -16.50 -6.07
N THR A 34 -33.04 -17.61 -6.65
CA THR A 34 -33.70 -18.93 -6.58
C THR A 34 -32.87 -20.00 -5.87
N ALA A 35 -31.55 -19.81 -5.78
CA ALA A 35 -30.62 -20.74 -5.16
C ALA A 35 -30.35 -20.41 -3.68
N CYS A 36 -30.25 -19.12 -3.34
CA CYS A 36 -29.97 -18.64 -1.98
C CYS A 36 -31.25 -18.20 -1.25
N ALA A 37 -31.25 -18.34 0.07
CA ALA A 37 -32.31 -17.79 0.92
C ALA A 37 -32.17 -16.27 1.03
N GLY A 38 -33.14 -15.53 0.51
CA GLY A 38 -33.15 -14.07 0.57
C GLY A 38 -34.50 -13.46 0.21
N THR A 39 -34.54 -12.13 0.19
CA THR A 39 -35.72 -11.33 -0.18
C THR A 39 -35.43 -10.47 -1.39
N VAL A 40 -36.42 -10.28 -2.27
CA VAL A 40 -36.33 -9.39 -3.44
C VAL A 40 -37.18 -8.15 -3.21
N ALA A 41 -36.59 -6.98 -3.34
CA ALA A 41 -37.25 -5.67 -3.27
C ALA A 41 -36.82 -4.82 -4.48
N GLY A 42 -37.69 -4.73 -5.50
CA GLY A 42 -37.30 -4.14 -6.78
C GLY A 42 -36.22 -4.99 -7.46
N SER A 43 -35.07 -4.37 -7.77
CA SER A 43 -33.87 -5.08 -8.25
C SER A 43 -32.83 -5.34 -7.16
N THR A 44 -33.14 -5.10 -5.89
CA THR A 44 -32.28 -5.52 -4.78
C THR A 44 -32.64 -6.93 -4.33
N PHE A 45 -31.66 -7.83 -4.28
CA PHE A 45 -31.76 -9.12 -3.60
C PHE A 45 -30.90 -9.10 -2.33
N THR A 46 -31.52 -9.32 -1.19
CA THR A 46 -30.86 -9.30 0.12
C THR A 46 -30.87 -10.70 0.72
N LEU A 47 -29.70 -11.25 1.04
CA LEU A 47 -29.58 -12.54 1.74
C LEU A 47 -30.23 -12.49 3.12
N THR A 48 -30.82 -13.61 3.55
CA THR A 48 -31.41 -13.80 4.89
C THR A 48 -30.86 -15.02 5.63
N ALA A 49 -29.93 -15.73 5.00
CA ALA A 49 -29.09 -16.77 5.56
C ALA A 49 -27.83 -16.90 4.68
N ASP A 50 -26.81 -17.60 5.17
CA ASP A 50 -25.64 -17.96 4.39
C ASP A 50 -26.01 -18.97 3.28
N CYS A 51 -25.25 -18.98 2.19
CA CYS A 51 -25.60 -19.71 0.97
C CYS A 51 -24.45 -20.59 0.47
N ASP A 52 -24.55 -21.90 0.74
CA ASP A 52 -23.65 -22.90 0.19
C ASP A 52 -23.94 -23.20 -1.30
N THR A 53 -22.90 -23.37 -2.11
CA THR A 53 -23.04 -23.79 -3.51
C THR A 53 -21.92 -24.73 -3.96
N THR A 54 -22.22 -25.61 -4.92
CA THR A 54 -21.23 -26.40 -5.69
C THR A 54 -21.23 -26.01 -7.18
N ALA A 55 -21.91 -24.92 -7.53
CA ALA A 55 -22.16 -24.49 -8.91
C ALA A 55 -22.13 -22.95 -9.04
N THR A 56 -21.97 -22.44 -10.27
CA THR A 56 -21.97 -20.98 -10.53
C THR A 56 -23.35 -20.37 -10.28
N LEU A 57 -23.42 -19.38 -9.38
CA LEU A 57 -24.62 -18.58 -9.14
C LEU A 57 -24.66 -17.36 -10.06
N SER A 58 -25.84 -17.06 -10.60
CA SER A 58 -26.02 -15.95 -11.55
C SER A 58 -26.90 -14.82 -10.98
N VAL A 59 -26.37 -13.60 -10.95
CA VAL A 59 -27.10 -12.37 -10.58
C VAL A 59 -27.92 -11.90 -11.78
N PRO A 60 -29.25 -11.68 -11.66
CA PRO A 60 -30.06 -11.15 -12.76
C PRO A 60 -29.56 -9.78 -13.25
N ASP A 61 -29.86 -9.43 -14.50
CA ASP A 61 -29.43 -8.14 -15.04
C ASP A 61 -30.06 -6.96 -14.27
N GLY A 62 -29.24 -5.96 -13.94
CA GLY A 62 -29.65 -4.77 -13.19
C GLY A 62 -29.88 -5.01 -11.69
N PHE A 63 -29.48 -6.17 -11.16
CA PHE A 63 -29.67 -6.48 -9.74
C PHE A 63 -28.48 -6.11 -8.86
N THR A 64 -28.79 -5.61 -7.67
CA THR A 64 -27.86 -5.47 -6.55
C THR A 64 -28.01 -6.64 -5.60
N VAL A 65 -26.91 -7.36 -5.31
CA VAL A 65 -26.85 -8.34 -4.22
C VAL A 65 -26.35 -7.65 -2.95
N VAL A 66 -27.15 -7.72 -1.89
CA VAL A 66 -26.78 -7.26 -0.54
C VAL A 66 -26.57 -8.49 0.33
N GLY A 67 -25.35 -8.68 0.83
CA GLY A 67 -25.05 -9.81 1.72
C GLY A 67 -25.63 -9.65 3.12
N ALA A 68 -25.80 -8.41 3.59
CA ALA A 68 -26.42 -8.08 4.89
C ALA A 68 -25.75 -8.77 6.12
N GLY A 69 -24.49 -9.16 5.99
CA GLY A 69 -23.73 -9.91 7.01
C GLY A 69 -23.66 -11.42 6.76
N HIS A 70 -24.27 -11.93 5.70
CA HIS A 70 -24.18 -13.33 5.26
C HIS A 70 -23.08 -13.58 4.23
N GLU A 71 -22.62 -14.83 4.13
CA GLU A 71 -21.65 -15.27 3.12
C GLU A 71 -22.23 -16.24 2.07
N ILE A 72 -21.65 -16.22 0.87
CA ILE A 72 -21.83 -17.22 -0.18
C ILE A 72 -20.57 -18.08 -0.22
N THR A 73 -20.72 -19.37 0.04
CA THR A 73 -19.58 -20.28 0.22
C THR A 73 -19.62 -21.41 -0.80
N ALA A 74 -18.56 -21.49 -1.61
CA ALA A 74 -18.40 -22.49 -2.65
C ALA A 74 -17.59 -23.70 -2.17
N HIS A 75 -18.06 -24.88 -2.55
CA HIS A 75 -17.45 -26.18 -2.23
C HIS A 75 -17.22 -26.96 -3.52
N ASP A 76 -16.26 -27.89 -3.51
CA ASP A 76 -16.11 -28.86 -4.59
C ASP A 76 -17.36 -29.77 -4.69
N PRO A 77 -17.91 -30.01 -5.91
CA PRO A 77 -18.95 -31.00 -6.13
C PRO A 77 -18.58 -32.42 -5.66
N ASP A 78 -17.32 -32.83 -5.85
CA ASP A 78 -16.78 -34.14 -5.49
C ASP A 78 -15.26 -34.06 -5.25
N PRO A 79 -14.82 -33.56 -4.08
CA PRO A 79 -13.39 -33.36 -3.78
C PRO A 79 -12.57 -34.67 -3.75
N ALA A 80 -13.23 -35.84 -3.72
CA ALA A 80 -12.56 -37.13 -3.79
C ALA A 80 -12.11 -37.50 -5.22
N ASN A 81 -12.71 -36.89 -6.25
CA ASN A 81 -12.44 -37.16 -7.67
C ASN A 81 -11.75 -35.97 -8.38
N ALA A 82 -10.92 -35.21 -7.67
CA ALA A 82 -10.09 -34.15 -8.25
C ALA A 82 -9.16 -34.68 -9.37
N PRO A 83 -8.94 -33.92 -10.47
CA PRO A 83 -9.43 -32.57 -10.72
C PRO A 83 -10.87 -32.50 -11.28
N ALA A 84 -11.49 -33.63 -11.66
CA ALA A 84 -12.77 -33.64 -12.38
C ALA A 84 -14.00 -33.35 -11.49
N GLY A 85 -13.86 -33.54 -10.17
CA GLY A 85 -14.86 -33.19 -9.16
C GLY A 85 -14.63 -31.84 -8.47
N LEU A 86 -13.72 -31.00 -8.98
CA LEU A 86 -13.47 -29.66 -8.43
C LEU A 86 -14.59 -28.68 -8.79
N PHE A 87 -14.68 -27.59 -8.03
CA PHE A 87 -15.45 -26.43 -8.45
C PHE A 87 -14.84 -25.80 -9.71
N HIS A 88 -15.70 -25.35 -10.63
CA HIS A 88 -15.31 -24.73 -11.90
C HIS A 88 -16.22 -23.56 -12.26
N GLY A 89 -15.67 -22.53 -12.90
CA GLY A 89 -16.38 -21.30 -13.23
C GLY A 89 -16.30 -20.26 -12.11
N ALA A 90 -17.26 -19.33 -12.06
CA ALA A 90 -17.34 -18.32 -11.01
C ALA A 90 -18.20 -18.82 -9.85
N VAL A 91 -17.93 -18.40 -8.61
CA VAL A 91 -18.92 -18.55 -7.51
C VAL A 91 -20.12 -17.64 -7.79
N LEU A 92 -19.85 -16.39 -8.17
CA LEU A 92 -20.87 -15.41 -8.53
C LEU A 92 -20.54 -14.69 -9.86
N THR A 93 -21.52 -14.58 -10.76
CA THR A 93 -21.38 -13.89 -12.05
C THR A 93 -22.66 -13.15 -12.46
N ASN A 94 -22.53 -12.10 -13.27
CA ASN A 94 -23.66 -11.43 -13.92
C ASN A 94 -24.39 -12.36 -14.92
N ALA A 95 -25.70 -12.16 -15.10
CA ALA A 95 -26.52 -12.79 -16.15
C ALA A 95 -26.66 -11.92 -17.41
N GLY A 96 -26.69 -10.60 -17.23
CA GLY A 96 -26.78 -9.60 -18.30
C GLY A 96 -25.64 -8.59 -18.25
N THR A 97 -25.88 -7.35 -18.68
CA THR A 97 -24.84 -6.31 -18.80
C THR A 97 -24.52 -5.56 -17.50
N SER A 98 -25.19 -5.87 -16.39
CA SER A 98 -25.00 -5.19 -15.10
C SER A 98 -25.16 -6.10 -13.88
N MET A 99 -24.37 -5.82 -12.84
CA MET A 99 -24.38 -6.49 -11.54
C MET A 99 -23.77 -5.56 -10.48
N ASP A 100 -24.46 -5.37 -9.36
CA ASP A 100 -23.93 -4.63 -8.20
C ASP A 100 -23.84 -5.53 -6.97
N LEU A 101 -22.82 -5.36 -6.13
CA LEU A 101 -22.53 -6.21 -4.97
C LEU A 101 -22.15 -5.36 -3.75
N THR A 102 -22.79 -5.57 -2.59
CA THR A 102 -22.41 -4.86 -1.37
C THR A 102 -22.65 -5.64 -0.07
N ASP A 103 -21.83 -5.35 0.95
CA ASP A 103 -21.89 -5.94 2.31
C ASP A 103 -21.96 -7.48 2.30
N LEU A 104 -21.11 -8.10 1.47
CA LEU A 104 -21.15 -9.51 1.09
C LEU A 104 -19.78 -10.18 1.26
N THR A 105 -19.75 -11.41 1.77
CA THR A 105 -18.57 -12.28 1.65
C THR A 105 -18.82 -13.36 0.61
N VAL A 106 -17.83 -13.61 -0.25
CA VAL A 106 -17.78 -14.72 -1.21
C VAL A 106 -16.54 -15.55 -0.87
N ARG A 107 -16.72 -16.84 -0.59
CA ARG A 107 -15.69 -17.72 -0.04
C ARG A 107 -15.56 -19.01 -0.86
N GLY A 108 -14.34 -19.53 -0.96
CA GLY A 108 -14.09 -20.94 -1.27
C GLY A 108 -13.77 -21.75 -0.01
N THR A 109 -14.30 -22.96 0.16
CA THR A 109 -13.91 -23.84 1.28
C THR A 109 -13.73 -25.27 0.86
N GLY A 110 -12.67 -25.90 1.40
CA GLY A 110 -12.44 -27.33 1.22
C GLY A 110 -12.04 -27.75 -0.21
N PHE A 111 -11.77 -26.79 -1.10
CA PHE A 111 -11.28 -27.05 -2.46
C PHE A 111 -10.03 -27.94 -2.42
N ALA A 112 -10.10 -29.09 -3.07
CA ALA A 112 -9.07 -30.11 -3.04
C ALA A 112 -7.87 -29.71 -3.91
N TYR A 113 -6.69 -30.25 -3.56
CA TYR A 113 -5.50 -30.08 -4.38
C TYR A 113 -5.72 -30.70 -5.77
N GLY A 114 -5.72 -29.87 -6.80
CA GLY A 114 -5.83 -30.30 -8.18
C GLY A 114 -5.49 -29.18 -9.14
N CYS A 115 -5.57 -29.45 -10.45
CA CYS A 115 -5.33 -28.40 -11.42
C CYS A 115 -6.05 -28.59 -12.75
N ASP A 116 -6.86 -27.59 -13.11
CA ASP A 116 -7.47 -27.46 -14.42
C ASP A 116 -7.22 -26.06 -15.00
N ASN A 117 -6.48 -26.00 -16.11
CA ASN A 117 -6.23 -24.75 -16.84
C ASN A 117 -7.19 -24.55 -18.03
N ALA A 118 -8.08 -25.51 -18.33
CA ALA A 118 -9.17 -25.35 -19.28
C ALA A 118 -10.42 -24.76 -18.59
N ASN A 119 -10.65 -25.10 -17.31
CA ASN A 119 -11.81 -24.70 -16.53
C ASN A 119 -11.41 -23.80 -15.34
N PRO A 120 -11.22 -22.48 -15.55
CA PRO A 120 -10.80 -21.55 -14.50
C PRO A 120 -11.80 -21.49 -13.34
N THR A 121 -11.27 -21.23 -12.15
CA THR A 121 -12.07 -20.94 -10.94
C THR A 121 -11.97 -19.45 -10.63
N VAL A 122 -13.11 -18.82 -10.40
CA VAL A 122 -13.21 -17.40 -10.05
C VAL A 122 -14.10 -17.24 -8.83
N GLY A 123 -13.77 -16.34 -7.90
CA GLY A 123 -14.72 -15.95 -6.85
C GLY A 123 -15.87 -15.14 -7.48
N ILE A 124 -15.56 -13.92 -7.90
CA ILE A 124 -16.53 -12.99 -8.49
C ILE A 124 -16.11 -12.64 -9.92
N LEU A 125 -17.02 -12.85 -10.88
CA LEU A 125 -16.80 -12.58 -12.30
C LEU A 125 -17.74 -11.48 -12.82
N TYR A 126 -17.16 -10.40 -13.35
CA TYR A 126 -17.83 -9.48 -14.26
C TYR A 126 -17.45 -9.85 -15.70
N HIS A 127 -18.39 -10.36 -16.47
CA HIS A 127 -18.21 -10.84 -17.84
C HIS A 127 -19.06 -10.02 -18.81
N SER A 128 -18.42 -9.10 -19.53
CA SER A 128 -19.07 -8.07 -20.38
C SER A 128 -20.18 -7.31 -19.66
N ALA A 129 -19.94 -6.96 -18.39
CA ALA A 129 -20.86 -6.21 -17.55
C ALA A 129 -20.16 -5.10 -16.76
N SER A 130 -20.93 -4.05 -16.48
CA SER A 130 -20.55 -2.91 -15.67
C SER A 130 -21.23 -2.97 -14.29
N GLY A 131 -20.73 -2.22 -13.31
CA GLY A 131 -21.36 -2.12 -11.99
C GLY A 131 -20.39 -1.80 -10.85
N THR A 132 -20.86 -2.06 -9.63
CA THR A 132 -20.17 -1.68 -8.39
C THR A 132 -19.97 -2.85 -7.43
N MET A 133 -18.83 -2.86 -6.75
CA MET A 133 -18.51 -3.76 -5.65
C MET A 133 -18.07 -2.92 -4.45
N THR A 134 -18.83 -2.92 -3.36
CA THR A 134 -18.57 -2.03 -2.22
C THR A 134 -18.69 -2.78 -0.89
N ARG A 135 -17.60 -2.82 -0.11
CA ARG A 135 -17.48 -3.62 1.13
C ARG A 135 -17.77 -5.11 0.89
N VAL A 136 -17.07 -5.68 -0.08
CA VAL A 136 -17.16 -7.12 -0.41
C VAL A 136 -15.84 -7.81 -0.07
N ASN A 137 -15.91 -9.02 0.51
CA ASN A 137 -14.74 -9.83 0.81
C ASN A 137 -14.72 -11.09 -0.06
N ALA A 138 -13.70 -11.26 -0.90
CA ALA A 138 -13.54 -12.41 -1.79
C ALA A 138 -12.32 -13.24 -1.34
N THR A 139 -12.57 -14.29 -0.56
CA THR A 139 -11.56 -14.99 0.25
C THR A 139 -11.45 -16.48 -0.09
N ASP A 140 -10.27 -17.05 0.11
CA ASP A 140 -10.01 -18.50 0.03
C ASP A 140 -10.29 -19.11 -1.36
N ILE A 141 -10.19 -18.28 -2.41
CA ILE A 141 -10.35 -18.71 -3.81
C ILE A 141 -9.03 -19.32 -4.31
N THR A 142 -8.82 -20.59 -3.95
CA THR A 142 -7.60 -21.35 -4.22
C THR A 142 -7.89 -22.85 -4.42
N GLN A 143 -7.18 -23.50 -5.35
CA GLN A 143 -7.13 -24.98 -5.47
C GLN A 143 -5.85 -25.52 -4.81
N HIS A 144 -5.23 -24.71 -3.93
CA HIS A 144 -3.96 -24.95 -3.22
C HIS A 144 -2.82 -25.41 -4.14
N SER A 145 -2.79 -24.97 -5.39
CA SER A 145 -1.93 -25.54 -6.43
C SER A 145 -1.30 -24.48 -7.34
N ALA A 146 -0.50 -24.93 -8.32
CA ALA A 146 0.23 -24.06 -9.22
C ALA A 146 -0.52 -23.70 -10.52
N CYS A 147 -1.85 -23.73 -10.55
CA CYS A 147 -2.61 -23.37 -11.76
C CYS A 147 -2.59 -21.88 -12.03
N LEU A 148 -2.56 -21.53 -13.32
CA LEU A 148 -2.52 -20.15 -13.80
C LEU A 148 -3.94 -19.55 -13.98
N THR A 149 -4.97 -20.24 -13.51
CA THR A 149 -6.39 -20.02 -13.89
C THR A 149 -7.34 -19.75 -12.72
N VAL A 150 -6.80 -19.50 -11.52
CA VAL A 150 -7.60 -19.32 -10.29
C VAL A 150 -7.43 -17.91 -9.72
N HIS A 151 -8.52 -17.13 -9.71
CA HIS A 151 -8.52 -15.68 -9.44
C HIS A 151 -9.65 -15.30 -8.47
N SER A 152 -9.42 -14.42 -7.49
CA SER A 152 -10.50 -14.06 -6.56
C SER A 152 -11.58 -13.19 -7.21
N ILE A 153 -11.18 -12.12 -7.88
CA ILE A 153 -12.05 -11.26 -8.69
C ILE A 153 -11.52 -11.21 -10.13
N MET A 154 -12.41 -11.38 -11.10
CA MET A 154 -12.11 -11.18 -12.52
C MET A 154 -13.10 -10.20 -13.16
N VAL A 155 -12.57 -9.21 -13.88
CA VAL A 155 -13.34 -8.30 -14.74
C VAL A 155 -12.87 -8.51 -16.17
N ARG A 156 -13.77 -8.91 -17.07
CA ARG A 156 -13.45 -9.33 -18.44
C ARG A 156 -14.48 -8.77 -19.41
N ALA A 157 -14.09 -7.79 -20.22
CA ALA A 157 -14.92 -7.28 -21.32
C ALA A 157 -14.57 -8.00 -22.64
N ASP A 158 -15.36 -9.02 -22.99
CA ASP A 158 -15.29 -9.65 -24.32
C ASP A 158 -16.10 -8.86 -25.37
N THR A 159 -17.03 -8.01 -24.94
CA THR A 159 -17.92 -7.23 -25.82
C THR A 159 -18.22 -5.84 -25.25
N GLY A 160 -17.71 -4.80 -25.92
CA GLY A 160 -17.98 -3.39 -25.64
C GLY A 160 -17.34 -2.85 -24.35
N PRO A 161 -17.26 -1.51 -24.19
CA PRO A 161 -16.66 -0.87 -23.04
C PRO A 161 -17.47 -1.15 -21.77
N GLN A 162 -16.78 -1.51 -20.70
CA GLN A 162 -17.36 -1.72 -19.37
C GLN A 162 -16.73 -0.80 -18.33
N THR A 163 -17.49 -0.42 -17.29
CA THR A 163 -16.96 0.29 -16.12
C THR A 163 -17.27 -0.52 -14.87
N VAL A 164 -16.24 -0.89 -14.12
CA VAL A 164 -16.39 -1.60 -12.84
C VAL A 164 -15.66 -0.83 -11.75
N THR A 165 -16.41 -0.44 -10.72
CA THR A 165 -15.90 0.32 -9.57
C THR A 165 -15.88 -0.58 -8.34
N ILE A 166 -14.71 -0.72 -7.70
CA ILE A 166 -14.49 -1.60 -6.56
C ILE A 166 -14.00 -0.75 -5.39
N THR A 167 -14.77 -0.66 -4.30
CA THR A 167 -14.40 0.12 -3.11
C THR A 167 -14.47 -0.66 -1.80
N ASP A 168 -13.59 -0.30 -0.87
CA ASP A 168 -13.62 -0.76 0.54
C ASP A 168 -13.65 -2.31 0.69
N SER A 169 -13.20 -3.02 -0.35
CA SER A 169 -13.35 -4.46 -0.53
C SER A 169 -12.02 -5.19 -0.32
N THR A 170 -12.05 -6.48 -0.03
CA THR A 170 -10.86 -7.27 0.32
C THR A 170 -10.76 -8.54 -0.51
N THR A 171 -9.54 -8.92 -0.90
CA THR A 171 -9.25 -10.24 -1.46
C THR A 171 -8.11 -10.90 -0.69
N ALA A 172 -8.32 -12.10 -0.15
CA ALA A 172 -7.33 -12.81 0.65
C ALA A 172 -7.28 -14.31 0.29
N ASN A 173 -6.18 -14.98 0.60
CA ASN A 173 -5.95 -16.41 0.38
C ASN A 173 -6.26 -16.87 -1.07
N PHE A 174 -5.99 -16.00 -2.04
CA PHE A 174 -6.21 -16.27 -3.46
C PHE A 174 -5.02 -16.99 -4.10
N GLN A 175 -5.27 -17.84 -5.10
CA GLN A 175 -4.20 -18.60 -5.74
C GLN A 175 -3.31 -17.75 -6.66
N ARG A 176 -3.80 -17.25 -7.82
CA ARG A 176 -2.97 -16.47 -8.77
C ARG A 176 -3.07 -14.97 -8.60
N SER A 177 -4.27 -14.41 -8.54
CA SER A 177 -4.45 -12.97 -8.29
C SER A 177 -5.70 -12.63 -7.49
N GLY A 178 -5.62 -11.54 -6.73
CA GLY A 178 -6.74 -10.97 -6.01
C GLY A 178 -7.71 -10.33 -7.00
N LEU A 179 -7.18 -9.50 -7.90
CA LEU A 179 -7.92 -8.92 -9.03
C LEU A 179 -7.23 -9.22 -10.36
N LEU A 180 -8.02 -9.51 -11.39
CA LEU A 180 -7.60 -9.54 -12.79
C LEU A 180 -8.63 -8.77 -13.64
N ALA A 181 -8.22 -7.65 -14.24
CA ALA A 181 -9.02 -6.91 -15.22
C ALA A 181 -8.45 -7.08 -16.64
N MET A 182 -9.31 -7.31 -17.64
CA MET A 182 -8.91 -7.46 -19.06
C MET A 182 -10.02 -7.03 -20.04
N GLY A 183 -9.61 -6.61 -21.24
CA GLY A 183 -10.48 -6.03 -22.27
C GLY A 183 -10.76 -4.54 -22.07
N ASP A 184 -11.73 -4.04 -22.83
CA ASP A 184 -12.23 -2.66 -22.82
C ASP A 184 -12.95 -2.37 -21.49
N VAL A 185 -12.15 -2.07 -20.46
CA VAL A 185 -12.57 -1.98 -19.06
C VAL A 185 -11.98 -0.73 -18.43
N THR A 186 -12.84 0.19 -18.00
CA THR A 186 -12.48 1.23 -17.03
C THR A 186 -12.63 0.63 -15.63
N LEU A 187 -11.52 0.24 -15.02
CA LEU A 187 -11.45 -0.22 -13.64
C LEU A 187 -11.24 0.97 -12.71
N ASN A 188 -12.06 1.12 -11.67
CA ASN A 188 -11.86 2.12 -10.62
C ASN A 188 -11.79 1.42 -9.25
N ALA A 189 -10.59 1.10 -8.78
CA ALA A 189 -10.37 0.40 -7.52
C ALA A 189 -9.85 1.37 -6.45
N SER A 190 -10.60 1.60 -5.37
CA SER A 190 -10.14 2.44 -4.25
C SER A 190 -10.52 2.02 -2.83
N GLY A 191 -9.58 2.14 -1.89
CA GLY A 191 -9.79 1.78 -0.47
C GLY A 191 -9.75 0.27 -0.18
N ASN A 192 -9.36 -0.55 -1.17
CA ASN A 192 -9.40 -2.00 -1.08
C ASN A 192 -8.13 -2.59 -0.43
N THR A 193 -8.20 -3.84 0.02
CA THR A 193 -7.03 -4.64 0.42
C THR A 193 -6.86 -5.85 -0.50
N PHE A 194 -5.79 -5.84 -1.31
CA PHE A 194 -5.45 -6.93 -2.23
C PHE A 194 -4.31 -7.77 -1.65
N GLY A 195 -4.66 -8.78 -0.85
CA GLY A 195 -3.76 -9.78 -0.27
C GLY A 195 -3.95 -9.99 1.23
N PRO A 196 -3.18 -10.92 1.84
CA PRO A 196 -2.17 -11.77 1.19
C PRO A 196 -2.80 -12.84 0.27
N PRO A 197 -2.06 -13.34 -0.74
CA PRO A 197 -2.41 -14.56 -1.47
C PRO A 197 -2.34 -15.82 -0.59
N ASP A 198 -2.75 -16.97 -1.14
CA ASP A 198 -2.58 -18.28 -0.51
C ASP A 198 -1.10 -18.61 -0.31
N LEU A 199 -0.71 -18.70 0.96
CA LEU A 199 0.64 -19.00 1.44
C LEU A 199 0.90 -20.52 1.65
N THR A 200 -0.08 -21.37 1.38
CA THR A 200 -0.06 -22.83 1.63
C THR A 200 0.25 -23.66 0.38
N ILE A 201 0.24 -23.06 -0.81
CA ILE A 201 0.53 -23.72 -2.09
C ILE A 201 1.85 -24.52 -2.00
N PRO A 202 1.86 -25.84 -2.25
CA PRO A 202 3.03 -26.67 -2.00
C PRO A 202 4.25 -26.39 -2.90
N GLY A 203 5.38 -26.13 -2.24
CA GLY A 203 6.70 -25.97 -2.86
C GLY A 203 7.05 -24.52 -3.23
N PRO A 204 8.33 -24.14 -3.19
CA PRO A 204 8.75 -22.77 -3.52
C PRO A 204 8.56 -22.50 -5.02
N GLY A 205 7.58 -21.63 -5.33
CA GLY A 205 7.48 -20.96 -6.63
C GLY A 205 7.30 -21.85 -7.87
N ARG A 206 6.06 -22.27 -8.15
CA ARG A 206 5.63 -22.61 -9.52
C ARG A 206 4.48 -21.76 -10.07
N LEU A 207 3.93 -20.86 -9.25
CA LEU A 207 2.90 -19.91 -9.63
C LEU A 207 3.39 -18.46 -9.49
N ALA A 208 3.41 -17.72 -10.59
CA ALA A 208 3.61 -16.27 -10.56
C ALA A 208 2.34 -15.60 -10.00
N GLN A 209 2.43 -15.12 -8.77
CA GLN A 209 1.33 -14.45 -8.08
C GLN A 209 1.39 -12.93 -8.32
N ASN A 210 0.25 -12.35 -8.66
CA ASN A 210 0.08 -10.91 -8.87
C ASN A 210 -1.03 -10.42 -7.93
N SER A 211 -0.79 -9.49 -7.02
CA SER A 211 -1.90 -9.03 -6.15
C SER A 211 -3.01 -8.35 -6.98
N LEU A 212 -2.62 -7.54 -7.97
CA LEU A 212 -3.46 -7.10 -9.07
C LEU A 212 -2.80 -7.43 -10.42
N GLN A 213 -3.60 -7.83 -11.41
CA GLN A 213 -3.22 -7.79 -12.82
C GLN A 213 -4.22 -6.93 -13.61
N ILE A 214 -3.71 -6.03 -14.45
CA ILE A 214 -4.46 -5.03 -15.20
C ILE A 214 -4.06 -5.10 -16.67
N GLY A 215 -5.01 -5.51 -17.51
CA GLY A 215 -4.80 -5.80 -18.92
C GLY A 215 -4.32 -7.22 -19.21
N SER A 216 -4.42 -7.59 -20.49
CA SER A 216 -3.78 -8.78 -21.07
C SER A 216 -3.42 -8.51 -22.54
N PRO A 217 -2.25 -8.93 -23.05
CA PRO A 217 -1.95 -8.88 -24.48
C PRO A 217 -2.95 -9.67 -25.35
N SER A 218 -3.68 -10.64 -24.78
CA SER A 218 -4.74 -11.40 -25.47
C SER A 218 -6.08 -10.68 -25.53
N LEU A 219 -6.29 -9.67 -24.68
CA LEU A 219 -7.54 -8.92 -24.56
C LEU A 219 -7.19 -7.53 -23.95
N PRO A 220 -6.61 -6.63 -24.77
CA PRO A 220 -6.04 -5.36 -24.31
C PRO A 220 -7.12 -4.28 -24.10
N GLY A 221 -6.72 -3.11 -23.63
CA GLY A 221 -7.58 -1.92 -23.56
C GLY A 221 -8.05 -1.53 -22.15
N THR A 222 -7.63 -2.26 -21.12
CA THR A 222 -7.98 -1.96 -19.72
C THR A 222 -7.30 -0.69 -19.23
N GLY A 223 -8.01 0.16 -18.50
CA GLY A 223 -7.52 1.42 -17.96
C GLY A 223 -8.26 1.86 -16.70
N GLY A 224 -8.14 3.14 -16.35
CA GLY A 224 -8.85 3.74 -15.21
C GLY A 224 -7.96 4.08 -14.03
N THR A 225 -8.41 3.80 -12.81
CA THR A 225 -7.77 4.22 -11.55
C THR A 225 -7.60 3.07 -10.56
N VAL A 226 -6.43 3.04 -9.90
CA VAL A 226 -6.13 2.19 -8.75
C VAL A 226 -5.53 3.09 -7.68
N GLN A 227 -6.32 3.45 -6.67
CA GLN A 227 -5.93 4.48 -5.69
C GLN A 227 -6.27 4.20 -4.24
N HIS A 228 -5.43 4.61 -3.28
CA HIS A 228 -5.67 4.43 -1.84
C HIS A 228 -5.90 2.95 -1.42
N ASN A 229 -5.36 1.98 -2.15
CA ASN A 229 -5.47 0.55 -1.82
C ASN A 229 -4.25 0.08 -1.00
N THR A 230 -4.46 -0.95 -0.18
CA THR A 230 -3.39 -1.73 0.45
C THR A 230 -3.09 -2.95 -0.44
N ILE A 231 -1.83 -3.17 -0.80
CA ILE A 231 -1.41 -4.22 -1.75
C ILE A 231 -0.39 -5.12 -1.04
N ILE A 232 -0.81 -6.34 -0.67
CA ILE A 232 -0.02 -7.27 0.14
C ILE A 232 0.52 -8.38 -0.75
N THR A 233 1.84 -8.54 -0.75
CA THR A 233 2.58 -9.35 -1.73
C THR A 233 3.41 -10.45 -1.07
N THR A 234 3.83 -11.46 -1.84
CA THR A 234 4.58 -12.63 -1.33
C THR A 234 5.58 -13.15 -2.35
N ALA A 235 6.69 -13.66 -1.85
CA ALA A 235 7.84 -14.07 -2.66
C ALA A 235 7.57 -15.26 -3.59
N TYR A 236 8.24 -15.21 -4.74
CA TYR A 236 8.41 -16.34 -5.65
C TYR A 236 9.71 -17.10 -5.39
N GLY A 237 9.76 -18.38 -5.79
CA GLY A 237 10.79 -19.33 -5.36
C GLY A 237 11.72 -19.84 -6.46
N ALA A 238 11.51 -19.46 -7.72
CA ALA A 238 12.28 -19.96 -8.86
C ALA A 238 12.72 -18.82 -9.79
N ALA A 239 13.83 -18.99 -10.50
CA ALA A 239 14.42 -17.92 -11.30
C ALA A 239 13.67 -17.61 -12.63
N ASP A 240 12.68 -18.43 -13.01
CA ASP A 240 12.08 -18.41 -14.35
C ASP A 240 10.77 -17.61 -14.46
N ASN A 241 10.19 -17.14 -13.36
CA ASN A 241 9.01 -16.26 -13.36
C ASN A 241 9.16 -15.16 -12.29
N THR A 242 8.17 -14.26 -12.21
CA THR A 242 8.21 -13.03 -11.40
C THR A 242 6.91 -12.89 -10.61
N SER A 243 6.98 -12.72 -9.29
CA SER A 243 5.85 -12.27 -8.45
C SER A 243 5.71 -10.75 -8.47
N THR A 244 4.47 -10.24 -8.45
CA THR A 244 4.22 -8.79 -8.54
C THR A 244 3.17 -8.26 -7.56
N GLY A 245 3.31 -6.99 -7.15
CA GLY A 245 2.20 -6.25 -6.53
C GLY A 245 1.15 -5.86 -7.57
N VAL A 246 1.59 -5.18 -8.64
CA VAL A 246 0.75 -4.88 -9.81
C VAL A 246 1.47 -5.26 -11.11
N LEU A 247 0.85 -6.15 -11.90
CA LEU A 247 1.21 -6.40 -13.30
C LEU A 247 0.31 -5.56 -14.22
N VAL A 248 0.90 -4.60 -14.92
CA VAL A 248 0.24 -3.81 -15.96
C VAL A 248 0.69 -4.32 -17.34
N ALA A 249 -0.21 -4.92 -18.11
CA ALA A 249 0.14 -5.63 -19.35
C ALA A 249 -0.86 -5.33 -20.48
N SER A 250 -0.45 -4.55 -21.48
CA SER A 250 -1.32 -4.04 -22.55
C SER A 250 -2.56 -3.29 -22.04
N ALA A 251 -2.35 -2.49 -21.00
CA ALA A 251 -3.29 -1.52 -20.44
C ALA A 251 -3.06 -0.12 -21.06
N ASN A 252 -4.10 0.71 -21.08
CA ASN A 252 -4.06 2.07 -21.64
C ASN A 252 -4.72 3.07 -20.68
N HIS A 253 -4.18 4.27 -20.49
CA HIS A 253 -4.75 5.34 -19.67
C HIS A 253 -5.01 4.89 -18.21
N LEU A 254 -3.94 4.52 -17.50
CA LEU A 254 -4.00 3.92 -16.16
C LEU A 254 -3.28 4.79 -15.12
N LEU A 255 -4.00 5.19 -14.07
CA LEU A 255 -3.46 5.89 -12.92
C LEU A 255 -3.36 4.96 -11.70
N ILE A 256 -2.15 4.61 -11.28
CA ILE A 256 -1.87 3.89 -10.03
C ILE A 256 -1.35 4.92 -9.03
N THR A 257 -2.18 5.37 -8.07
CA THR A 257 -1.83 6.50 -7.20
C THR A 257 -2.13 6.33 -5.71
N GLN A 258 -1.26 6.80 -4.82
CA GLN A 258 -1.50 6.83 -3.37
C GLN A 258 -1.81 5.45 -2.73
N ASN A 259 -1.33 4.35 -3.33
CA ASN A 259 -1.46 3.00 -2.75
C ASN A 259 -0.27 2.69 -1.82
N THR A 260 -0.49 1.80 -0.85
CA THR A 260 0.55 1.29 0.06
C THR A 260 0.79 -0.18 -0.23
N PHE A 261 2.03 -0.54 -0.55
CA PHE A 261 2.47 -1.90 -0.81
C PHE A 261 3.19 -2.46 0.42
N GLY A 262 3.11 -3.78 0.58
CA GLY A 262 3.87 -4.48 1.61
C GLY A 262 3.88 -6.00 1.40
N GLY A 263 4.28 -6.70 2.45
CA GLY A 263 4.40 -8.16 2.44
C GLY A 263 5.85 -8.62 2.26
N ALA A 264 6.00 -9.90 1.97
CA ALA A 264 7.28 -10.61 2.10
C ALA A 264 7.84 -11.02 0.72
N GLY A 265 8.62 -10.13 0.12
CA GLY A 265 9.60 -10.49 -0.93
C GLY A 265 9.10 -10.66 -2.36
N ALA A 266 8.10 -9.90 -2.82
CA ALA A 266 7.78 -9.88 -4.26
C ALA A 266 8.99 -9.47 -5.11
N ASP A 267 9.13 -10.05 -6.30
CA ASP A 267 10.23 -9.76 -7.22
C ASP A 267 10.14 -8.34 -7.79
N ILE A 268 8.93 -7.86 -8.10
CA ILE A 268 8.69 -6.50 -8.59
C ILE A 268 7.46 -5.86 -7.91
N GLY A 269 7.56 -4.61 -7.45
CA GLY A 269 6.44 -3.88 -6.86
C GLY A 269 5.35 -3.57 -7.88
N VAL A 270 5.70 -2.82 -8.92
CA VAL A 270 4.85 -2.56 -10.10
C VAL A 270 5.66 -2.83 -11.37
N VAL A 271 5.13 -3.63 -12.29
CA VAL A 271 5.73 -3.83 -13.62
C VAL A 271 4.77 -3.35 -14.71
N VAL A 272 5.31 -2.60 -15.68
CA VAL A 272 4.55 -2.06 -16.83
C VAL A 272 5.12 -2.61 -18.13
N VAL A 273 4.27 -3.23 -18.94
CA VAL A 273 4.64 -3.95 -20.16
C VAL A 273 3.66 -3.63 -21.29
N GLY A 274 4.16 -3.21 -22.44
CA GLY A 274 3.40 -3.01 -23.68
C GLY A 274 2.15 -2.14 -23.53
N SER A 275 2.21 -1.15 -22.63
CA SER A 275 1.08 -0.36 -22.14
C SER A 275 1.27 1.13 -22.45
N GLN A 276 0.18 1.92 -22.49
CA GLN A 276 0.19 3.31 -22.94
C GLN A 276 -0.44 4.28 -21.92
N ASP A 277 0.09 5.50 -21.81
CA ASP A 277 -0.33 6.52 -20.84
C ASP A 277 -0.53 5.96 -19.40
N VAL A 278 0.54 5.41 -18.84
CA VAL A 278 0.53 4.87 -17.47
C VAL A 278 1.18 5.89 -16.53
N THR A 279 0.46 6.35 -15.52
CA THR A 279 1.02 7.18 -14.44
C THR A 279 1.02 6.41 -13.14
N VAL A 280 2.21 6.24 -12.56
CA VAL A 280 2.41 5.65 -11.23
C VAL A 280 2.84 6.77 -10.29
N SER A 281 2.03 7.15 -9.30
CA SER A 281 2.29 8.36 -8.51
C SER A 281 1.98 8.28 -7.02
N TYR A 282 2.78 8.93 -6.16
CA TYR A 282 2.54 9.06 -4.72
C TYR A 282 2.32 7.72 -3.97
N ASN A 283 2.72 6.57 -4.54
CA ASN A 283 2.59 5.28 -3.88
C ASN A 283 3.76 5.05 -2.90
N HIS A 284 3.49 4.34 -1.80
CA HIS A 284 4.52 3.78 -0.93
C HIS A 284 4.76 2.33 -1.34
N ILE A 285 5.82 2.09 -2.10
CA ILE A 285 6.12 0.80 -2.74
C ILE A 285 7.19 0.08 -1.92
N ALA A 286 6.80 -0.71 -0.92
CA ALA A 286 7.72 -1.31 0.06
C ALA A 286 7.71 -2.85 0.09
N ARG A 287 8.88 -3.45 0.32
CA ARG A 287 9.05 -4.84 0.81
C ARG A 287 9.20 -4.80 2.33
N THR A 288 8.08 -4.98 3.05
CA THR A 288 8.01 -4.73 4.49
C THR A 288 8.39 -5.91 5.38
N ALA A 289 8.58 -7.10 4.80
CA ALA A 289 9.03 -8.30 5.52
C ALA A 289 10.18 -9.00 4.77
N PRO A 290 11.13 -9.64 5.48
CA PRO A 290 12.24 -10.34 4.88
C PRO A 290 11.78 -11.55 4.06
N ASP A 291 12.57 -11.92 3.06
CA ASP A 291 12.25 -13.00 2.14
C ASP A 291 12.11 -14.35 2.87
N ARG A 292 11.15 -15.18 2.44
CA ARG A 292 10.96 -16.51 3.02
C ARG A 292 12.23 -17.37 2.80
N PRO A 293 12.77 -18.04 3.83
CA PRO A 293 13.94 -18.91 3.65
C PRO A 293 13.71 -19.96 2.56
N GLY A 294 14.62 -20.01 1.58
CA GLY A 294 14.52 -20.92 0.42
C GLY A 294 13.80 -20.32 -0.80
N TYR A 295 13.36 -19.07 -0.74
CA TYR A 295 12.87 -18.30 -1.88
C TYR A 295 14.02 -17.42 -2.40
N ALA A 296 14.06 -17.18 -3.71
CA ALA A 296 15.16 -16.48 -4.37
C ALA A 296 14.66 -15.18 -4.98
N ASP A 297 14.98 -14.06 -4.32
CA ASP A 297 14.79 -12.72 -4.88
C ASP A 297 15.62 -12.59 -6.17
N THR A 298 14.94 -12.74 -7.31
CA THR A 298 15.61 -12.90 -8.61
C THR A 298 15.81 -11.56 -9.31
N TYR A 299 15.03 -10.55 -8.92
CA TYR A 299 15.02 -9.21 -9.53
C TYR A 299 15.09 -8.12 -8.46
N GLY A 300 14.05 -8.02 -7.63
CA GLY A 300 13.96 -7.05 -6.54
C GLY A 300 13.84 -5.61 -6.99
N TYR A 301 12.91 -5.32 -7.92
CA TYR A 301 12.66 -3.99 -8.46
C TYR A 301 11.43 -3.30 -7.84
N GLY A 302 11.57 -2.04 -7.40
CA GLY A 302 10.40 -1.26 -6.96
C GLY A 302 9.40 -1.02 -8.09
N VAL A 303 9.87 -0.42 -9.20
CA VAL A 303 9.14 -0.31 -10.47
C VAL A 303 10.04 -0.75 -11.62
N SER A 304 9.49 -1.52 -12.57
CA SER A 304 10.15 -1.90 -13.84
C SER A 304 9.23 -1.58 -15.02
N VAL A 305 9.77 -1.08 -16.13
CA VAL A 305 9.00 -0.63 -17.30
C VAL A 305 9.68 -1.03 -18.61
N ASP A 306 8.95 -1.49 -19.62
CA ASP A 306 9.54 -1.77 -20.95
C ASP A 306 9.71 -0.50 -21.83
N ASP A 307 8.68 0.35 -21.93
CA ASP A 307 8.73 1.64 -22.62
C ASP A 307 8.59 2.85 -21.64
N PRO A 308 9.70 3.50 -21.24
CA PRO A 308 9.67 4.67 -20.37
C PRO A 308 9.18 5.95 -21.07
N THR A 309 8.83 5.92 -22.36
CA THR A 309 8.13 7.04 -23.03
C THR A 309 6.61 7.00 -22.80
N GLN A 310 6.08 5.82 -22.44
CA GLN A 310 4.65 5.60 -22.20
C GLN A 310 4.27 5.60 -20.71
N THR A 311 5.26 5.53 -19.82
CA THR A 311 5.06 5.50 -18.37
C THR A 311 5.67 6.74 -17.71
N ARG A 312 4.99 7.30 -16.72
CA ARG A 312 5.47 8.44 -15.92
C ARG A 312 5.39 8.11 -14.44
N LEU A 313 6.50 8.31 -13.73
CA LEU A 313 6.54 8.28 -12.27
C LEU A 313 6.48 9.68 -11.67
N ILE A 314 5.77 9.84 -10.56
CA ILE A 314 5.70 11.10 -9.78
C ILE A 314 5.69 10.76 -8.28
N CYS A 315 6.69 11.17 -7.51
CA CYS A 315 6.63 11.13 -6.04
C CYS A 315 6.33 9.77 -5.37
N ASN A 316 6.61 8.63 -6.02
CA ASN A 316 6.59 7.33 -5.34
C ASN A 316 7.80 7.21 -4.42
N THR A 317 7.60 6.54 -3.29
CA THR A 317 8.62 6.21 -2.30
C THR A 317 8.83 4.70 -2.25
N PHE A 318 10.07 4.27 -2.02
CA PHE A 318 10.49 2.88 -2.13
C PHE A 318 11.33 2.46 -0.92
N ASP A 319 11.02 1.28 -0.36
CA ASP A 319 11.75 0.66 0.76
C ASP A 319 11.97 -0.85 0.50
N GLY A 320 13.17 -1.35 0.81
CA GLY A 320 13.45 -2.80 0.84
C GLY A 320 13.71 -3.49 -0.51
N TRP A 321 13.97 -2.73 -1.58
CA TRP A 321 14.30 -3.26 -2.92
C TRP A 321 15.81 -3.32 -3.17
N ASN A 322 16.24 -4.20 -4.08
CA ASN A 322 17.64 -4.23 -4.57
C ASN A 322 17.94 -3.00 -5.44
N LEU A 323 16.96 -2.61 -6.27
CA LEU A 323 16.98 -1.41 -7.10
C LEU A 323 15.57 -0.83 -7.13
N ASN A 324 15.41 0.45 -6.77
CA ASN A 324 14.09 1.07 -6.69
C ASN A 324 13.41 1.21 -8.07
N LEU A 325 14.19 1.47 -9.12
CA LEU A 325 13.71 1.62 -10.50
C LEU A 325 14.56 0.77 -11.47
N ASP A 326 13.89 0.12 -12.43
CA ASP A 326 14.50 -0.44 -13.64
C ASP A 326 13.93 0.21 -14.91
N ASN A 327 14.83 0.45 -15.87
CA ASN A 327 14.60 1.08 -17.17
C ASN A 327 13.84 2.44 -17.19
N ILE A 328 13.58 3.05 -16.03
CA ILE A 328 12.91 4.35 -15.90
C ILE A 328 13.55 5.22 -14.80
N THR A 329 13.22 6.51 -14.76
CA THR A 329 13.62 7.48 -13.72
C THR A 329 12.41 8.16 -13.10
N GLN A 330 12.60 8.80 -11.94
CA GLN A 330 11.58 9.64 -11.31
C GLN A 330 12.28 10.85 -10.66
N PRO A 331 11.85 12.10 -10.95
CA PRO A 331 12.38 13.28 -10.27
C PRO A 331 12.28 13.20 -8.74
N PRO A 332 13.15 13.88 -7.98
CA PRO A 332 13.06 13.90 -6.53
C PRO A 332 11.73 14.51 -6.08
N CYS A 333 11.17 14.04 -4.96
CA CYS A 333 9.88 14.49 -4.45
C CYS A 333 10.05 15.37 -3.21
N ILE A 334 9.41 16.54 -3.16
CA ILE A 334 9.38 17.35 -1.94
C ILE A 334 8.36 16.76 -0.97
N ILE A 335 8.85 16.11 0.10
CA ILE A 335 8.02 15.45 1.13
C ILE A 335 7.75 16.35 2.34
N THR A 336 8.17 17.62 2.28
CA THR A 336 7.90 18.63 3.32
C THR A 336 6.46 19.10 3.22
N THR A 337 5.56 18.51 4.01
CA THR A 337 4.11 18.83 4.00
C THR A 337 3.73 20.02 4.88
N GLY A 338 4.61 20.46 5.77
CA GLY A 338 4.40 21.60 6.67
C GLY A 338 5.71 22.10 7.25
N ILE A 339 5.74 23.37 7.66
CA ILE A 339 6.92 24.07 8.17
C ILE A 339 6.50 24.82 9.44
N PRO A 340 7.17 24.62 10.59
CA PRO A 340 6.85 25.34 11.82
C PRO A 340 7.00 26.86 11.63
N CYS A 341 6.05 27.65 12.13
CA CYS A 341 6.15 29.10 12.15
C CYS A 341 7.46 29.55 12.82
N ALA A 342 8.17 30.49 12.19
CA ALA A 342 9.26 31.19 12.85
C ALA A 342 8.72 32.34 13.70
N THR A 343 9.50 32.88 14.65
CA THR A 343 9.11 34.06 15.45
C THR A 343 10.03 35.23 15.14
N VAL A 344 9.50 36.44 14.95
CA VAL A 344 10.32 37.64 14.70
C VAL A 344 11.37 37.82 15.79
N GLY A 345 12.62 38.04 15.36
CA GLY A 345 13.78 38.26 16.23
C GLY A 345 14.37 36.99 16.87
N GLN A 346 13.82 35.79 16.62
CA GLN A 346 14.38 34.52 17.09
C GLN A 346 15.20 33.83 16.00
N PRO A 347 16.30 33.13 16.35
CA PRO A 347 17.03 32.32 15.40
C PRO A 347 16.15 31.16 14.91
N TYR A 348 16.18 30.90 13.61
CA TYR A 348 15.36 29.86 12.96
C TYR A 348 16.22 28.97 12.06
N GLN A 349 15.93 27.67 12.08
CA GLN A 349 16.53 26.68 11.20
C GLN A 349 15.53 25.54 10.96
N GLN A 350 15.18 25.30 9.69
CA GLN A 350 14.36 24.19 9.23
C GLN A 350 15.05 23.49 8.06
N GLN A 351 15.17 22.17 8.13
CA GLN A 351 15.59 21.36 6.99
C GLN A 351 14.36 21.06 6.12
N LEU A 352 14.43 21.40 4.84
CA LEU A 352 13.50 20.89 3.84
C LEU A 352 13.88 19.45 3.48
N GLN A 353 12.89 18.57 3.46
CA GLN A 353 13.04 17.15 3.16
C GLN A 353 12.50 16.83 1.76
N ALA A 354 13.28 16.04 1.02
CA ALA A 354 12.90 15.45 -0.25
C ALA A 354 13.29 13.96 -0.29
N TYR A 355 12.53 13.18 -1.05
CA TYR A 355 12.82 11.78 -1.36
C TYR A 355 13.44 11.67 -2.76
N THR A 356 14.35 10.71 -2.96
CA THR A 356 14.88 10.32 -4.27
C THR A 356 14.95 8.79 -4.37
N PRO A 357 14.62 8.17 -5.53
CA PRO A 357 14.78 6.73 -5.72
C PRO A 357 16.24 6.28 -5.81
N ASP A 358 17.19 7.17 -6.13
CA ASP A 358 18.63 6.91 -6.00
C ASP A 358 19.18 7.64 -4.75
N PRO A 359 19.49 6.93 -3.65
CA PRO A 359 20.06 7.51 -2.43
C PRO A 359 21.46 8.13 -2.60
N GLY A 360 22.12 7.91 -3.73
CA GLY A 360 23.40 8.54 -4.08
C GLY A 360 23.27 9.85 -4.87
N ALA A 361 22.07 10.19 -5.35
CA ALA A 361 21.85 11.37 -6.18
C ALA A 361 21.97 12.68 -5.37
N PRO A 362 22.83 13.65 -5.77
CA PRO A 362 22.99 14.90 -5.06
C PRO A 362 21.80 15.83 -5.29
N LEU A 363 21.03 16.12 -4.24
CA LEU A 363 19.88 17.02 -4.30
C LEU A 363 20.31 18.47 -4.10
N THR A 364 19.91 19.35 -5.02
CA THR A 364 20.09 20.81 -4.93
C THR A 364 18.73 21.49 -4.81
N TRP A 365 18.58 22.39 -3.85
CA TRP A 365 17.38 23.18 -3.60
C TRP A 365 17.52 24.61 -4.11
N SER A 366 16.40 25.21 -4.54
CA SER A 366 16.35 26.62 -4.95
C SER A 366 14.96 27.23 -4.78
N LEU A 367 14.91 28.56 -4.79
CA LEU A 367 13.69 29.35 -4.83
C LEU A 367 13.37 29.69 -6.29
N VAL A 368 12.16 29.36 -6.74
CA VAL A 368 11.66 29.64 -8.10
C VAL A 368 10.92 30.97 -8.15
N SER A 369 10.05 31.23 -7.17
CA SER A 369 9.28 32.47 -7.06
C SER A 369 8.72 32.69 -5.65
N GLY A 370 8.22 33.91 -5.40
CA GLY A 370 7.76 34.36 -4.08
C GLY A 370 8.90 34.93 -3.22
N PRO A 371 8.60 35.84 -2.28
CA PRO A 371 9.59 36.36 -1.34
C PRO A 371 9.79 35.39 -0.17
N LEU A 372 11.05 35.09 0.19
CA LEU A 372 11.35 34.52 1.50
C LEU A 372 11.02 35.53 2.61
N PRO A 373 10.67 35.08 3.83
CA PRO A 373 10.52 35.97 4.98
C PRO A 373 11.78 36.82 5.20
N PRO A 374 11.68 38.15 5.34
CA PRO A 374 12.83 39.04 5.53
C PRO A 374 13.70 38.59 6.70
N GLY A 375 14.97 38.29 6.43
CA GLY A 375 15.93 37.77 7.42
C GLY A 375 16.11 36.24 7.43
N LEU A 376 15.39 35.50 6.57
CA LEU A 376 15.66 34.09 6.27
C LEU A 376 16.30 33.91 4.89
N THR A 377 17.09 32.85 4.72
CA THR A 377 17.68 32.39 3.47
C THR A 377 17.49 30.88 3.30
N LEU A 378 17.47 30.40 2.05
CA LEU A 378 17.44 28.98 1.72
C LEU A 378 18.81 28.56 1.16
N SER A 379 19.45 27.55 1.75
CA SER A 379 20.69 26.95 1.24
C SER A 379 20.43 25.98 0.09
N ALA A 380 21.48 25.68 -0.69
CA ALA A 380 21.44 24.66 -1.73
C ALA A 380 21.15 23.24 -1.17
N ASP A 381 21.49 23.00 0.09
CA ASP A 381 21.22 21.76 0.83
C ASP A 381 19.79 21.68 1.41
N GLY A 382 18.95 22.69 1.16
CA GLY A 382 17.56 22.74 1.62
C GLY A 382 17.39 23.29 3.04
N VAL A 383 18.41 23.94 3.62
CA VAL A 383 18.29 24.56 4.95
C VAL A 383 17.67 25.95 4.81
N LEU A 384 16.45 26.13 5.30
CA LEU A 384 15.84 27.45 5.53
C LEU A 384 16.31 27.96 6.89
N SER A 385 17.11 29.02 6.93
CA SER A 385 17.69 29.53 8.19
C SER A 385 17.89 31.04 8.24
N GLY A 386 18.02 31.59 9.46
CA GLY A 386 18.31 33.00 9.69
C GLY A 386 17.66 33.53 10.98
N THR A 387 17.17 34.77 10.93
CA THR A 387 16.41 35.41 12.02
C THR A 387 15.40 36.37 11.37
N PRO A 388 14.10 36.05 11.36
CA PRO A 388 13.14 36.81 10.59
C PRO A 388 12.82 38.14 11.28
N THR A 389 12.59 39.19 10.50
CA THR A 389 12.38 40.57 11.00
C THR A 389 10.95 41.07 10.79
N THR A 390 10.14 40.40 9.97
CA THR A 390 8.76 40.78 9.63
C THR A 390 7.83 39.58 9.79
N ALA A 391 6.73 39.77 10.53
CA ALA A 391 5.69 38.77 10.69
C ALA A 391 4.73 38.75 9.49
N GLY A 392 4.14 37.59 9.20
CA GLY A 392 3.23 37.36 8.07
C GLY A 392 3.44 35.99 7.42
N ASP A 393 2.59 35.70 6.44
CA ASP A 393 2.67 34.50 5.62
C ASP A 393 3.36 34.79 4.28
N PHE A 394 4.36 33.98 3.95
CA PHE A 394 5.20 34.15 2.78
C PHE A 394 5.03 32.96 1.81
N PRO A 395 4.11 33.05 0.83
CA PRO A 395 3.93 32.00 -0.17
C PRO A 395 5.11 32.00 -1.17
N VAL A 396 5.72 30.83 -1.35
CA VAL A 396 6.91 30.61 -2.17
C VAL A 396 6.79 29.34 -3.00
N ARG A 397 7.33 29.37 -4.22
CA ARG A 397 7.57 28.17 -5.01
C ARG A 397 9.03 27.77 -4.86
N ILE A 398 9.26 26.59 -4.31
CA ILE A 398 10.59 25.99 -4.17
C ILE A 398 10.79 24.86 -5.18
N GLN A 399 12.04 24.59 -5.52
CA GLN A 399 12.45 23.49 -6.38
C GLN A 399 13.47 22.61 -5.64
N VAL A 400 13.43 21.31 -5.91
CA VAL A 400 14.52 20.37 -5.67
C VAL A 400 14.92 19.74 -7.01
N SER A 401 16.22 19.51 -7.24
CA SER A 401 16.72 18.90 -8.47
C SER A 401 17.89 17.95 -8.24
N SER A 402 17.87 16.83 -8.94
CA SER A 402 18.98 15.88 -9.16
C SER A 402 19.55 16.11 -10.57
N PRO A 403 20.87 16.01 -10.80
CA PRO A 403 21.47 16.10 -12.14
C PRO A 403 21.00 15.00 -13.10
N ASP A 404 20.71 13.80 -12.58
CA ASP A 404 20.39 12.60 -13.38
C ASP A 404 18.87 12.33 -13.47
N ASP A 405 18.09 12.74 -12.46
CA ASP A 405 16.63 12.48 -12.39
C ASP A 405 15.76 13.70 -12.75
N GLY A 406 16.35 14.89 -12.89
CA GLY A 406 15.62 16.13 -13.15
C GLY A 406 15.12 16.80 -11.86
N ALA A 407 14.00 17.53 -11.96
CA ALA A 407 13.54 18.45 -10.91
C ALA A 407 12.04 18.34 -10.62
N ALA A 408 11.66 18.67 -9.38
CA ALA A 408 10.28 18.88 -8.96
C ALA A 408 10.14 20.21 -8.22
N VAL A 409 8.93 20.77 -8.27
CA VAL A 409 8.56 22.02 -7.60
C VAL A 409 7.40 21.80 -6.63
N SER A 410 7.34 22.61 -5.57
CA SER A 410 6.22 22.65 -4.65
C SER A 410 5.95 24.10 -4.22
N ASP A 411 4.66 24.42 -4.04
CA ASP A 411 4.22 25.69 -3.47
C ASP A 411 4.02 25.51 -1.96
N LEU A 412 4.80 26.24 -1.16
CA LEU A 412 4.74 26.22 0.30
C LEU A 412 4.48 27.63 0.84
N THR A 413 3.94 27.72 2.05
CA THR A 413 3.81 28.99 2.79
C THR A 413 4.73 28.96 4.00
N PHE A 414 5.64 29.94 4.10
CA PHE A 414 6.52 30.09 5.26
C PHE A 414 5.88 31.11 6.22
N CYS A 415 5.44 30.63 7.38
CA CYS A 415 4.80 31.44 8.43
C CYS A 415 5.85 32.14 9.31
N VAL A 416 5.63 33.42 9.63
CA VAL A 416 6.36 34.13 10.70
C VAL A 416 5.38 34.81 11.66
N GLU A 417 5.42 34.39 12.92
CA GLU A 417 4.67 34.99 14.02
C GLU A 417 5.34 36.29 14.54
N PRO A 418 4.56 37.27 15.04
CA PRO A 418 5.09 38.43 15.75
C PRO A 418 5.96 38.03 16.94
N ALA A 419 6.98 38.85 17.22
CA ALA A 419 7.73 38.71 18.46
C ALA A 419 6.78 38.81 19.66
N ALA A 420 6.89 37.88 20.62
CA ALA A 420 6.10 37.91 21.83
C ALA A 420 6.26 39.27 22.52
N SER A 421 5.15 40.01 22.68
CA SER A 421 5.18 41.28 23.42
C SER A 421 5.72 41.03 24.83
N PRO A 422 6.65 41.85 25.33
CA PRO A 422 7.17 41.67 26.67
C PRO A 422 6.01 41.79 27.66
N THR A 423 5.70 40.70 28.36
CA THR A 423 4.73 40.71 29.47
C THR A 423 5.11 41.87 30.39
N PRO A 424 4.22 42.84 30.65
CA PRO A 424 4.58 44.01 31.43
C PRO A 424 5.00 43.55 32.83
N THR A 425 6.29 43.70 33.15
CA THR A 425 6.81 43.45 34.49
C THR A 425 5.94 44.21 35.47
N PRO A 426 5.29 43.55 36.46
CA PRO A 426 4.39 44.23 37.37
C PRO A 426 5.18 45.31 38.10
N THR A 427 4.81 46.57 37.85
CA THR A 427 5.44 47.73 38.50
C THR A 427 5.42 47.48 40.01
N PRO A 428 6.56 47.54 40.72
CA PRO A 428 6.59 47.25 42.14
C PRO A 428 5.67 48.22 42.87
N THR A 429 4.55 47.69 43.37
CA THR A 429 3.57 48.47 44.12
C THR A 429 4.27 49.05 45.33
N VAL A 430 4.45 50.38 45.34
CA VAL A 430 5.06 51.09 46.46
C VAL A 430 4.11 50.97 47.66
N SER A 431 4.43 50.04 48.57
CA SER A 431 3.70 49.88 49.81
C SER A 431 3.77 51.20 50.60
N PRO A 432 2.64 51.77 51.04
CA PRO A 432 2.64 53.05 51.75
C PRO A 432 3.44 52.93 53.05
N SER A 433 4.28 53.94 53.32
CA SER A 433 5.03 54.03 54.58
C SER A 433 4.06 54.13 55.77
N PRO A 434 4.29 53.40 56.87
CA PRO A 434 3.48 53.54 58.07
C PRO A 434 3.65 54.92 58.72
N GLU A 435 2.56 55.44 59.26
CA GLU A 435 2.52 56.69 60.04
C GLU A 435 2.94 56.41 61.51
N PRO A 436 3.70 57.30 62.16
CA PRO A 436 4.27 57.01 63.49
C PRO A 436 3.21 57.03 64.60
N THR A 437 3.01 55.88 65.25
CA THR A 437 2.14 55.75 66.43
C THR A 437 2.93 55.97 67.73
N GLY A 438 2.34 56.67 68.70
CA GLY A 438 2.97 57.04 69.97
C GLY A 438 3.11 55.92 71.02
N THR A 439 3.89 56.21 72.06
CA THR A 439 4.32 55.32 73.15
C THR A 439 3.50 55.53 74.46
N PRO A 440 3.64 54.74 75.55
CA PRO A 440 2.59 53.76 75.92
C PRO A 440 2.07 53.86 77.39
N GLU A 441 1.11 53.00 77.74
CA GLU A 441 0.72 52.64 79.12
C GLU A 441 0.47 51.11 79.28
N PRO A 442 0.36 50.55 80.52
CA PRO A 442 0.72 49.16 80.81
C PRO A 442 -0.43 48.14 80.93
N GLY A 443 -0.07 46.84 80.94
CA GLY A 443 -0.97 45.70 81.22
C GLY A 443 -1.24 45.46 82.72
N PRO A 444 -1.89 44.32 83.11
CA PRO A 444 -1.17 43.03 83.08
C PRO A 444 -2.02 41.73 82.87
N SER A 445 -1.33 40.57 82.95
CA SER A 445 -1.81 39.21 83.30
C SER A 445 -2.50 38.27 82.26
N ALA A 446 -1.65 37.45 81.63
CA ALA A 446 -1.64 35.97 81.63
C ALA A 446 -2.91 35.11 81.46
N SER A 447 -2.83 34.09 80.57
CA SER A 447 -2.96 32.66 80.95
C SER A 447 -2.49 31.64 79.88
N ALA A 448 -1.94 30.51 80.35
CA ALA A 448 -1.85 29.15 79.77
C ALA A 448 -1.24 28.84 78.38
N SER A 449 -0.51 27.71 78.35
CA SER A 449 -0.08 26.88 77.19
C SER A 449 -0.84 25.51 77.27
N PRO A 450 -0.68 24.45 76.41
CA PRO A 450 0.54 24.06 75.68
C PRO A 450 0.44 23.39 74.27
N SER A 451 1.54 23.55 73.51
CA SER A 451 2.19 22.65 72.51
C SER A 451 1.47 21.44 71.84
N ARG A 452 1.51 21.40 70.49
CA ARG A 452 2.08 20.36 69.57
C ARG A 452 1.55 20.61 68.14
N GLY A 453 2.25 20.29 67.05
CA GLY A 453 3.62 19.80 66.84
C GLY A 453 3.93 19.74 65.33
N VAL A 454 5.17 20.01 64.91
CA VAL A 454 5.54 20.25 63.49
C VAL A 454 5.86 18.95 62.73
N ARG A 455 5.39 18.85 61.47
CA ARG A 455 6.09 18.10 60.41
C ARG A 455 5.66 18.54 58.99
N PRO A 456 6.59 18.94 58.10
CA PRO A 456 6.29 19.17 56.68
C PRO A 456 6.36 17.88 55.85
N VAL A 457 5.76 17.90 54.66
CA VAL A 457 5.93 16.88 53.60
C VAL A 457 6.89 17.44 52.55
N PRO A 458 7.96 16.73 52.16
CA PRO A 458 8.91 17.18 51.16
C PRO A 458 8.45 16.86 49.72
N LEU A 459 8.95 17.63 48.75
CA LEU A 459 8.94 17.22 47.34
C LEU A 459 9.93 16.07 47.12
N ALA A 460 9.76 15.34 46.01
CA ALA A 460 10.73 14.40 45.49
C ALA A 460 11.10 14.80 44.05
N GLU A 461 12.40 14.76 43.75
CA GLU A 461 12.97 15.00 42.42
C GLU A 461 14.16 14.03 42.22
N THR A 462 14.73 14.01 41.02
CA THR A 462 15.82 13.13 40.54
C THR A 462 15.42 11.67 40.29
N GLY A 463 16.09 11.07 39.29
CA GLY A 463 15.98 9.67 38.87
C GLY A 463 17.22 9.28 38.07
N SER A 464 17.31 8.03 37.59
CA SER A 464 18.43 7.59 36.75
C SER A 464 18.19 6.23 36.08
N ASP A 465 18.41 6.16 34.77
CA ASP A 465 18.90 4.94 34.09
C ASP A 465 20.34 4.62 34.58
N PRO A 466 20.78 3.35 34.62
CA PRO A 466 21.46 2.81 33.42
C PRO A 466 21.35 1.28 33.19
N ALA A 467 21.58 0.87 31.94
CA ALA A 467 21.99 -0.49 31.53
C ALA A 467 23.54 -0.64 31.57
N PRO A 468 24.18 -1.73 31.07
CA PRO A 468 23.72 -3.09 30.77
C PRO A 468 24.55 -4.16 31.53
N TRP A 469 24.38 -5.46 31.23
CA TRP A 469 25.35 -6.50 31.64
C TRP A 469 25.75 -7.42 30.47
N LEU A 470 27.06 -7.58 30.29
CA LEU A 470 27.73 -8.55 29.43
C LEU A 470 28.66 -9.39 30.30
N LEU A 471 28.83 -10.69 30.01
CA LEU A 471 30.05 -11.46 30.35
C LEU A 471 30.16 -12.76 29.52
N ALA A 472 31.40 -13.13 29.15
CA ALA A 472 31.78 -14.41 28.55
C ALA A 472 32.52 -15.28 29.62
N ALA A 473 33.16 -16.46 29.44
CA ALA A 473 33.55 -17.31 28.30
C ALA A 473 33.79 -18.78 28.85
N ALA A 474 34.42 -19.80 28.24
CA ALA A 474 35.11 -20.00 26.95
C ALA A 474 35.33 -21.51 26.61
N VAL A 475 35.44 -21.84 25.31
CA VAL A 475 36.45 -22.73 24.65
C VAL A 475 36.69 -24.19 25.11
N LEU A 476 36.66 -25.15 24.14
CA LEU A 476 37.73 -26.11 23.75
C LEU A 476 37.27 -26.97 22.53
N ILE A 477 37.73 -26.68 21.29
CA ILE A 477 38.74 -27.41 20.47
C ILE A 477 38.32 -28.80 19.89
N GLY A 478 38.41 -28.94 18.54
CA GLY A 478 38.24 -30.21 17.80
C GLY A 478 38.60 -30.09 16.30
N ILE A 479 39.80 -30.51 15.91
CA ILE A 479 40.49 -30.25 14.61
C ILE A 479 39.93 -31.03 13.40
N GLY A 480 39.98 -30.45 12.18
CA GLY A 480 39.93 -31.19 10.90
C GLY A 480 40.15 -30.30 9.66
N THR A 481 41.13 -30.62 8.80
CA THR A 481 41.54 -29.79 7.62
C THR A 481 41.78 -30.60 6.34
N LEU A 482 41.54 -29.97 5.17
CA LEU A 482 42.30 -29.97 3.89
C LEU A 482 41.47 -29.16 2.85
N LEU A 483 41.97 -28.13 2.14
CA LEU A 483 42.73 -28.15 0.87
C LEU A 483 42.04 -28.92 -0.28
N THR A 484 41.96 -28.42 -1.53
CA THR A 484 42.96 -27.62 -2.29
C THR A 484 42.37 -26.52 -3.19
N VAL A 485 43.24 -25.57 -3.60
CA VAL A 485 43.00 -24.58 -4.67
C VAL A 485 43.43 -25.14 -6.03
N ARG A 486 42.69 -24.81 -7.10
CA ARG A 486 43.27 -24.71 -8.47
C ARG A 486 42.65 -23.57 -9.28
N ARG A 487 43.36 -23.15 -10.33
CA ARG A 487 43.23 -21.85 -11.00
C ARG A 487 43.49 -22.01 -12.50
N LEU A 488 43.02 -21.05 -13.32
CA LEU A 488 43.41 -20.70 -14.70
C LEU A 488 42.52 -21.16 -15.87
N ARG A 489 42.05 -20.14 -16.62
CA ARG A 489 42.00 -20.03 -18.09
C ARG A 489 41.23 -21.08 -18.91
N ARG A 490 40.15 -20.62 -19.56
CA ARG A 490 40.34 -19.82 -20.79
C ARG A 490 39.59 -18.51 -20.69
#